data_AF-A0A329RND8-F1
#
_entry.id   AF-A0A329RND8-F1
#
_cell.length_a   1.000
_cell.length_b   1.000
_cell.length_c   1.000
_cell.angle_alpha   90.00
_cell.angle_beta   90.00
_cell.angle_gamma   90.00
#
_symmetry.space_group_name_H-M   'P 1'
#
loop_
_entity.id
_entity.type
_entity.pdbx_description
1 polymer ?
#
loop_
_entity_poly.entity_id
_entity_poly.type
_entity_poly.pdbx_seq_one_letter_code
_entity_poly.pdbx_strand_id
1 'polypeptide(L)'
;MYQSVGARGISVNDLRIRLGDYDGDRYFTTPTGPGNLENVDIQWKSWFRFLPGLKRLDLAKIPLLSKHIVEILEAAATYCRHLEFLILPCKSDTRQTLQGSSIDKVMTTLYAAMERWYSTGGLRQLTVPSRNQSDRYHGSTEYIESVTKFCPKIEYLDGYQEVISYADVHCSEMWTISLEAWRAFNATCTNLRSFHWYEIVSENEGDADEEEEVDIEMEDLLLYRAMMARFIFGHDEDD
;
A
#
# COMPACT_ATOMS: atom_id res chain seq x y z
N MET A 1 -19.67 -10.58 23.14
CA MET A 1 -19.00 -10.31 21.84
C MET A 1 -18.55 -11.60 21.14
N TYR A 2 -17.72 -12.44 21.77
CA TYR A 2 -17.20 -13.68 21.14
C TYR A 2 -18.26 -14.67 20.62
N GLN A 3 -19.38 -14.84 21.32
CA GLN A 3 -20.44 -15.78 20.89
C GLN A 3 -21.17 -15.35 19.61
N SER A 4 -21.32 -14.04 19.34
CA SER A 4 -21.98 -13.59 18.10
C SER A 4 -21.04 -13.65 16.88
N VAL A 5 -19.73 -13.43 17.10
CA VAL A 5 -18.70 -13.55 16.06
C VAL A 5 -18.49 -15.01 15.68
N GLY A 6 -18.48 -15.95 16.63
CA GLY A 6 -18.38 -17.37 16.31
C GLY A 6 -19.57 -17.90 15.49
N ALA A 7 -20.77 -17.38 15.72
CA ALA A 7 -21.99 -17.83 15.02
C ALA A 7 -22.15 -17.26 13.60
N ARG A 8 -21.61 -16.06 13.33
CA ARG A 8 -21.79 -15.35 12.05
C ARG A 8 -20.51 -15.11 11.27
N GLY A 9 -19.35 -15.28 11.90
CA GLY A 9 -18.05 -14.92 11.36
C GLY A 9 -17.68 -15.64 10.06
N ILE A 10 -18.20 -16.86 9.85
CA ILE A 10 -18.01 -17.62 8.61
C ILE A 10 -18.58 -16.86 7.40
N SER A 11 -19.67 -16.11 7.58
CA SER A 11 -20.30 -15.30 6.52
C SER A 11 -19.68 -13.92 6.32
N VAL A 12 -18.78 -13.50 7.22
CA VAL A 12 -18.14 -12.19 7.13
C VAL A 12 -17.04 -12.23 6.07
N ASN A 13 -17.23 -11.46 5.00
CA ASN A 13 -16.30 -11.35 3.89
C ASN A 13 -15.58 -9.98 3.84
N ASP A 14 -16.13 -8.95 4.48
CA ASP A 14 -15.55 -7.59 4.61
C ASP A 14 -15.51 -7.22 6.09
N LEU A 15 -14.30 -6.90 6.59
CA LEU A 15 -14.07 -6.41 7.93
C LEU A 15 -13.36 -5.06 7.86
N ARG A 16 -13.93 -4.06 8.51
CA ARG A 16 -13.33 -2.73 8.65
C ARG A 16 -13.10 -2.42 10.11
N ILE A 17 -11.86 -2.14 10.47
CA ILE A 17 -11.44 -1.90 11.85
C ILE A 17 -11.14 -0.41 12.02
N ARG A 18 -11.65 0.14 13.11
CA ARG A 18 -11.44 1.53 13.51
C ARG A 18 -10.88 1.53 14.92
N LEU A 19 -9.80 2.28 15.13
CA LEU A 19 -9.12 2.42 16.40
C LEU A 19 -8.68 3.88 16.58
N GLY A 20 -9.11 4.52 17.67
CA GLY A 20 -8.80 5.91 17.99
C GLY A 20 -10.04 6.77 18.13
N ASP A 21 -9.83 8.03 18.50
CA ASP A 21 -10.88 9.03 18.57
C ASP A 21 -11.12 9.63 17.17
N TYR A 22 -12.38 9.77 16.78
CA TYR A 22 -12.77 10.33 15.49
C TYR A 22 -13.77 11.45 15.73
N ASP A 23 -13.39 12.68 15.38
CA ASP A 23 -14.35 13.78 15.36
C ASP A 23 -15.28 13.57 14.15
N GLY A 24 -16.56 13.38 14.43
CA GLY A 24 -17.54 12.73 13.53
C GLY A 24 -17.91 13.48 12.25
N ASP A 25 -17.27 14.61 11.95
CA ASP A 25 -17.71 15.57 10.94
C ASP A 25 -16.81 15.70 9.70
N ARG A 26 -15.73 14.91 9.60
CA ARG A 26 -14.90 14.91 8.38
C ARG A 26 -14.61 13.50 7.92
N TYR A 27 -14.85 13.25 6.64
CA TYR A 27 -14.39 12.09 5.88
C TYR A 27 -12.86 11.81 6.04
N PHE A 28 -12.13 12.80 6.57
CA PHE A 28 -10.67 12.90 6.63
C PHE A 28 -10.07 13.12 8.03
N THR A 29 -10.81 12.92 9.14
CA THR A 29 -10.11 12.86 10.45
C THR A 29 -9.29 11.60 10.52
N THR A 30 -7.99 11.80 10.44
CA THR A 30 -7.00 10.78 10.73
C THR A 30 -6.98 10.60 12.24
N PRO A 31 -6.82 9.36 12.74
CA PRO A 31 -6.85 9.12 14.16
C PRO A 31 -5.84 10.03 14.85
N THR A 32 -6.27 10.83 15.82
CA THR A 32 -5.39 11.72 16.61
C THR A 32 -4.33 10.93 17.38
N GLY A 33 -4.54 9.63 17.46
CA GLY A 33 -3.70 8.59 17.99
C GLY A 33 -4.57 7.40 18.38
N PRO A 34 -3.97 6.25 18.69
CA PRO A 34 -4.72 5.11 19.24
C PRO A 34 -5.31 5.40 20.63
N GLY A 35 -4.88 6.48 21.30
CA GLY A 35 -5.37 6.90 22.60
C GLY A 35 -5.22 5.80 23.65
N ASN A 36 -6.22 5.63 24.50
CA ASN A 36 -6.24 4.54 25.49
C ASN A 36 -6.34 3.15 24.87
N LEU A 37 -6.76 3.04 23.59
CA LEU A 37 -6.94 1.76 22.93
C LEU A 37 -5.61 1.09 22.57
N GLU A 38 -4.52 1.85 22.40
CA GLU A 38 -3.19 1.29 22.11
C GLU A 38 -2.71 0.32 23.19
N ASN A 39 -3.15 0.52 24.43
CA ASN A 39 -2.74 -0.30 25.56
C ASN A 39 -3.71 -1.45 25.85
N VAL A 40 -4.83 -1.53 25.14
CA VAL A 40 -5.79 -2.61 25.32
C VAL A 40 -5.23 -3.86 24.66
N ASP A 41 -5.18 -4.97 25.40
CA ASP A 41 -4.85 -6.28 24.83
C ASP A 41 -6.08 -6.86 24.13
N ILE A 42 -6.15 -6.66 22.82
CA ILE A 42 -7.22 -7.21 21.98
C ILE A 42 -6.76 -8.56 21.47
N GLN A 43 -7.52 -9.61 21.78
CA GLN A 43 -7.24 -10.98 21.36
C GLN A 43 -7.57 -11.18 19.86
N TRP A 44 -6.84 -10.50 18.98
CA TRP A 44 -7.03 -10.50 17.53
C TRP A 44 -7.02 -11.92 16.94
N LYS A 45 -6.08 -12.76 17.37
CA LYS A 45 -6.01 -14.16 16.94
C LYS A 45 -7.33 -14.91 17.18
N SER A 46 -7.94 -14.71 18.34
CA SER A 46 -9.22 -15.32 18.67
C SER A 46 -10.35 -14.80 17.78
N TRP A 47 -10.34 -13.51 17.41
CA TRP A 47 -11.34 -12.93 16.51
C TRP A 47 -11.20 -13.46 15.09
N PHE A 48 -10.01 -13.37 14.51
CA PHE A 48 -9.74 -13.77 13.13
C PHE A 48 -9.93 -15.27 12.90
N ARG A 49 -9.75 -16.11 13.94
CA ARG A 49 -10.08 -17.55 13.88
C ARG A 49 -11.54 -17.82 13.46
N PHE A 50 -12.45 -16.91 13.77
CA PHE A 50 -13.87 -17.04 13.41
C PHE A 50 -14.20 -16.46 12.03
N LEU A 51 -13.23 -15.89 11.32
CA LEU A 51 -13.41 -15.19 10.04
C LEU A 51 -12.68 -15.88 8.86
N PRO A 52 -12.77 -17.21 8.68
CA PRO A 52 -11.99 -17.90 7.66
C PRO A 52 -12.37 -17.49 6.22
N GLY A 53 -13.60 -16.98 6.02
CA GLY A 53 -14.12 -16.50 4.74
C GLY A 53 -13.81 -15.03 4.42
N LEU A 54 -13.01 -14.36 5.24
CA LEU A 54 -12.69 -12.95 5.06
C LEU A 54 -11.93 -12.72 3.75
N LYS A 55 -12.45 -11.82 2.91
CA LYS A 55 -11.85 -11.41 1.64
C LYS A 55 -11.30 -9.99 1.67
N ARG A 56 -11.92 -9.09 2.43
CA ARG A 56 -11.52 -7.69 2.55
C ARG A 56 -11.21 -7.32 3.99
N LEU A 57 -10.04 -6.74 4.21
CA LEU A 57 -9.61 -6.19 5.48
C LEU A 57 -9.24 -4.72 5.30
N ASP A 58 -9.98 -3.85 5.98
CA ASP A 58 -9.81 -2.41 5.90
C ASP A 58 -9.31 -1.85 7.23
N LEU A 59 -8.07 -1.36 7.22
CA LEU A 59 -7.33 -0.80 8.34
C LEU A 59 -7.03 0.69 8.13
N ALA A 60 -7.63 1.34 7.12
CA ALA A 60 -7.34 2.74 6.76
C ALA A 60 -7.53 3.72 7.92
N LYS A 61 -8.39 3.35 8.88
CA LYS A 61 -8.72 4.17 10.04
C LYS A 61 -7.93 3.77 11.29
N ILE A 62 -6.94 2.90 11.22
CA ILE A 62 -6.04 2.62 12.36
C ILE A 62 -4.78 3.51 12.22
N PRO A 63 -4.21 4.07 13.30
CA PRO A 63 -2.90 4.73 13.23
C PRO A 63 -1.82 3.79 12.66
N LEU A 64 -1.06 4.25 11.66
CA LEU A 64 -0.06 3.43 10.96
C LEU A 64 0.95 2.75 11.90
N LEU A 65 1.39 3.45 12.94
CA LEU A 65 2.37 2.96 13.91
C LEU A 65 1.74 2.23 15.11
N SER A 66 0.44 1.93 15.08
CA SER A 66 -0.20 1.17 16.15
C SER A 66 0.31 -0.27 16.17
N LYS A 67 0.61 -0.80 17.36
CA LYS A 67 1.00 -2.21 17.56
C LYS A 67 -0.04 -3.18 16.99
N HIS A 68 -1.30 -2.75 16.97
CA HIS A 68 -2.41 -3.56 16.49
C HIS A 68 -2.32 -3.87 15.00
N ILE A 69 -1.67 -3.03 14.18
CA ILE A 69 -1.46 -3.33 12.76
C ILE A 69 -0.71 -4.65 12.60
N VAL A 70 0.39 -4.82 13.33
CA VAL A 70 1.21 -6.03 13.29
C VAL A 70 0.40 -7.24 13.78
N GLU A 71 -0.28 -7.11 14.93
CA GLU A 71 -1.08 -8.19 15.51
C GLU A 71 -2.24 -8.63 14.59
N ILE A 72 -2.89 -7.66 13.94
CA ILE A 72 -3.97 -7.89 12.98
C ILE A 72 -3.44 -8.58 11.73
N LEU A 73 -2.33 -8.11 11.14
CA LEU A 73 -1.74 -8.72 9.95
C LEU A 73 -1.32 -10.17 10.21
N GLU A 74 -0.67 -10.44 11.35
CA GLU A 74 -0.31 -11.80 11.74
C GLU A 74 -1.53 -12.71 11.91
N ALA A 75 -2.58 -12.21 12.56
CA ALA A 75 -3.82 -12.95 12.77
C ALA A 75 -4.55 -13.22 11.44
N ALA A 76 -4.67 -12.22 10.59
CA ALA A 76 -5.30 -12.33 9.26
C ALA A 76 -4.52 -13.30 8.36
N ALA A 77 -3.19 -13.21 8.32
CA ALA A 77 -2.36 -14.12 7.53
C ALA A 77 -2.48 -15.59 7.98
N THR A 78 -2.75 -15.80 9.26
CA THR A 78 -2.89 -17.13 9.88
C THR A 78 -4.26 -17.74 9.59
N TYR A 79 -5.35 -16.98 9.76
CA TYR A 79 -6.71 -17.52 9.75
C TYR A 79 -7.53 -17.19 8.49
N CYS A 80 -7.21 -16.10 7.80
CA CYS A 80 -7.92 -15.61 6.61
C CYS A 80 -7.07 -15.84 5.37
N ARG A 81 -7.02 -17.09 4.89
CA ARG A 81 -6.10 -17.50 3.81
C ARG A 81 -6.49 -16.95 2.44
N HIS A 82 -7.77 -16.68 2.21
CA HIS A 82 -8.29 -16.19 0.93
C HIS A 82 -8.53 -14.68 0.92
N LEU A 83 -7.70 -13.92 1.62
CA LEU A 83 -7.77 -12.47 1.62
C LEU A 83 -7.42 -11.95 0.21
N GLU A 84 -8.27 -11.10 -0.33
CA GLU A 84 -8.13 -10.50 -1.67
C GLU A 84 -7.86 -8.99 -1.59
N PHE A 85 -8.37 -8.29 -0.58
CA PHE A 85 -8.29 -6.83 -0.47
C PHE A 85 -7.71 -6.44 0.88
N LEU A 86 -6.56 -5.77 0.89
CA LEU A 86 -5.93 -5.23 2.09
C LEU A 86 -5.74 -3.71 1.95
N ILE A 87 -6.39 -2.97 2.83
CA ILE A 87 -6.35 -1.51 2.83
C ILE A 87 -5.60 -1.10 4.10
N LEU A 88 -4.35 -0.72 3.94
CA LEU A 88 -3.49 -0.26 5.02
C LEU A 88 -3.67 1.23 5.28
N PRO A 89 -3.40 1.69 6.52
CA PRO A 89 -3.37 3.11 6.79
C PRO A 89 -2.19 3.78 6.09
N CYS A 90 -2.43 4.98 5.57
CA CYS A 90 -1.39 5.87 5.06
C CYS A 90 -1.06 6.94 6.11
N LYS A 91 0.15 7.50 6.04
CA LYS A 91 0.51 8.66 6.86
C LYS A 91 -0.41 9.83 6.49
N SER A 92 -0.94 10.48 7.51
CA SER A 92 -1.88 11.60 7.38
C SER A 92 -1.24 12.97 7.41
N ASP A 93 -0.09 13.08 8.08
CA ASP A 93 0.63 14.32 8.26
C ASP A 93 1.99 14.18 7.62
N THR A 94 2.20 14.79 6.45
CA THR A 94 3.45 14.78 5.68
C THR A 94 4.69 15.16 6.52
N ARG A 95 4.53 15.84 7.66
CA ARG A 95 5.61 16.28 8.55
C ARG A 95 6.09 15.25 9.57
N GLN A 96 5.35 14.18 9.85
CA GLN A 96 5.78 13.16 10.82
C GLN A 96 6.88 12.27 10.25
N THR A 97 8.09 12.35 10.78
CA THR A 97 9.16 11.40 10.44
C THR A 97 8.81 10.04 11.06
N LEU A 98 8.48 9.04 10.23
CA LEU A 98 8.26 7.68 10.71
C LEU A 98 9.61 7.13 11.21
N GLN A 99 9.70 6.80 12.49
CA GLN A 99 10.89 6.14 13.03
C GLN A 99 11.03 4.75 12.41
N GLY A 100 12.21 4.47 11.84
CA GLY A 100 12.44 3.31 10.97
C GLY A 100 12.00 1.98 11.57
N SER A 101 12.43 1.66 12.80
CA SER A 101 12.20 0.33 13.38
C SER A 101 10.72 -0.07 13.53
N SER A 102 9.81 0.88 13.73
CA SER A 102 8.38 0.58 13.88
C SER A 102 7.71 0.33 12.53
N ILE A 103 8.07 1.12 11.51
CA ILE A 103 7.54 0.90 10.16
C ILE A 103 8.17 -0.33 9.50
N ASP A 104 9.47 -0.58 9.71
CA ASP A 104 10.16 -1.76 9.19
C ASP A 104 9.52 -3.05 9.72
N LYS A 105 9.06 -3.04 10.97
CA LYS A 105 8.29 -4.15 11.54
C LYS A 105 6.96 -4.37 10.81
N VAL A 106 6.21 -3.30 10.52
CA VAL A 106 4.96 -3.39 9.74
C VAL A 106 5.22 -3.94 8.35
N MET A 107 6.26 -3.44 7.66
CA MET A 107 6.64 -3.90 6.31
C MET A 107 7.05 -5.37 6.30
N THR A 108 7.90 -5.78 7.25
CA THR A 108 8.33 -7.18 7.40
C THR A 108 7.13 -8.11 7.63
N THR A 109 6.20 -7.72 8.51
CA THR A 109 4.98 -8.49 8.76
C THR A 109 4.08 -8.53 7.53
N LEU A 110 3.97 -7.43 6.78
CA LEU A 110 3.22 -7.37 5.52
C LEU A 110 3.79 -8.33 4.48
N TYR A 111 5.11 -8.35 4.25
CA TYR A 111 5.75 -9.25 3.29
C TYR A 111 5.50 -10.72 3.65
N ALA A 112 5.66 -11.09 4.92
CA ALA A 112 5.34 -12.43 5.40
C ALA A 112 3.86 -12.80 5.25
N ALA A 113 2.95 -11.82 5.41
CA ALA A 113 1.51 -12.02 5.21
C ALA A 113 1.17 -12.23 3.73
N MET A 114 1.77 -11.44 2.83
CA MET A 114 1.59 -11.58 1.38
C MET A 114 2.06 -12.93 0.86
N GLU A 115 3.27 -13.37 1.25
CA GLU A 115 3.77 -14.71 0.91
C GLU A 115 2.80 -15.80 1.34
N ARG A 116 2.23 -15.64 2.54
CA ARG A 116 1.22 -16.55 3.08
C ARG A 116 -0.03 -16.55 2.20
N TRP A 117 -0.63 -15.42 1.88
CA TRP A 117 -1.84 -15.35 1.05
C TRP A 117 -1.60 -15.79 -0.39
N TYR A 118 -0.39 -15.58 -0.91
CA TYR A 118 0.00 -15.97 -2.27
C TYR A 118 -0.29 -17.45 -2.55
N SER A 119 0.04 -18.34 -1.60
CA SER A 119 -0.22 -19.78 -1.73
C SER A 119 -1.71 -20.17 -1.89
N THR A 120 -2.64 -19.26 -1.61
CA THR A 120 -4.09 -19.50 -1.61
C THR A 120 -4.88 -18.54 -2.49
N GLY A 121 -4.19 -17.77 -3.34
CA GLY A 121 -4.79 -16.87 -4.34
C GLY A 121 -4.08 -15.52 -4.48
N GLY A 122 -3.49 -15.02 -3.39
CA GLY A 122 -2.83 -13.72 -3.33
C GLY A 122 -3.80 -12.53 -3.29
N LEU A 123 -3.25 -11.34 -3.09
CA LEU A 123 -4.02 -10.10 -3.06
C LEU A 123 -4.36 -9.61 -4.48
N ARG A 124 -5.53 -8.99 -4.60
CA ARG A 124 -6.02 -8.24 -5.77
C ARG A 124 -6.00 -6.73 -5.52
N GLN A 125 -6.10 -6.29 -4.26
CA GLN A 125 -5.91 -4.89 -3.87
C GLN A 125 -4.99 -4.78 -2.68
N LEU A 126 -4.04 -3.85 -2.75
CA LEU A 126 -3.15 -3.48 -1.67
C LEU A 126 -2.97 -1.97 -1.65
N THR A 127 -3.34 -1.32 -0.55
CA THR A 127 -2.95 0.07 -0.31
C THR A 127 -1.53 0.11 0.24
N VAL A 128 -0.70 0.97 -0.35
CA VAL A 128 0.71 1.12 -0.01
C VAL A 128 0.81 1.90 1.31
N PRO A 129 1.31 1.30 2.40
CA PRO A 129 1.56 2.04 3.62
C PRO A 129 2.74 3.01 3.40
N SER A 130 2.74 4.13 4.13
CA SER A 130 3.90 5.02 4.14
C SER A 130 5.16 4.30 4.60
N ARG A 131 6.29 4.53 3.92
CA ARG A 131 7.54 3.80 4.14
C ARG A 131 8.55 4.55 4.99
N ASN A 132 9.59 3.84 5.42
CA ASN A 132 10.74 4.43 6.10
C ASN A 132 11.41 5.48 5.20
N GLN A 133 11.38 6.74 5.63
CA GLN A 133 11.92 7.84 4.82
C GLN A 133 13.45 7.93 4.87
N SER A 134 14.11 7.20 5.77
CA SER A 134 15.56 7.20 5.93
C SER A 134 16.25 6.31 4.89
N ASP A 135 15.52 5.33 4.35
CA ASP A 135 16.02 4.38 3.34
C ASP A 135 14.98 4.17 2.23
N ARG A 136 14.71 5.25 1.50
CA ARG A 136 13.66 5.27 0.47
C ARG A 136 13.97 4.36 -0.70
N TYR A 137 15.24 4.23 -1.07
CA TYR A 137 15.64 3.45 -2.25
C TYR A 137 15.49 1.95 -1.98
N HIS A 138 16.10 1.42 -0.90
CA HIS A 138 15.98 0.00 -0.60
C HIS A 138 14.55 -0.37 -0.21
N GLY A 139 13.87 0.46 0.61
CA GLY A 139 12.49 0.17 1.02
C GLY A 139 11.49 0.21 -0.15
N SER A 140 11.70 1.06 -1.16
CA SER A 140 10.82 1.08 -2.34
C SER A 140 11.08 -0.11 -3.27
N THR A 141 12.35 -0.46 -3.46
CA THR A 141 12.76 -1.59 -4.32
C THR A 141 12.30 -2.91 -3.72
N GLU A 142 12.57 -3.15 -2.42
CA GLU A 142 12.13 -4.37 -1.73
C GLU A 142 10.61 -4.51 -1.75
N TYR A 143 9.87 -3.40 -1.62
CA TYR A 143 8.42 -3.40 -1.72
C TYR A 143 7.93 -3.85 -3.09
N ILE A 144 8.42 -3.21 -4.17
CA ILE A 144 7.94 -3.56 -5.52
C ILE A 144 8.34 -4.98 -5.89
N GLU A 145 9.52 -5.45 -5.50
CA GLU A 145 9.96 -6.83 -5.71
C GLU A 145 9.07 -7.82 -4.95
N SER A 146 8.71 -7.50 -3.70
CA SER A 146 7.80 -8.32 -2.89
C SER A 146 6.40 -8.38 -3.48
N VAL A 147 5.86 -7.27 -3.98
CA VAL A 147 4.56 -7.24 -4.67
C VAL A 147 4.64 -8.04 -5.97
N THR A 148 5.69 -7.86 -6.76
CA THR A 148 5.94 -8.62 -7.99
C THR A 148 5.92 -10.12 -7.72
N LYS A 149 6.60 -10.55 -6.67
CA LYS A 149 6.75 -11.96 -6.30
C LYS A 149 5.48 -12.58 -5.71
N PHE A 150 4.80 -11.88 -4.81
CA PHE A 150 3.73 -12.45 -3.99
C PHE A 150 2.32 -12.00 -4.40
N CYS A 151 2.20 -10.97 -5.24
CA CYS A 151 0.92 -10.44 -5.72
C CYS A 151 0.90 -10.29 -7.26
N PRO A 152 1.21 -11.34 -8.05
CA PRO A 152 1.25 -11.24 -9.51
C PRO A 152 -0.13 -10.94 -10.15
N LYS A 153 -1.22 -11.18 -9.42
CA LYS A 153 -2.59 -10.92 -9.86
C LYS A 153 -3.17 -9.60 -9.32
N ILE A 154 -2.33 -8.73 -8.78
CA ILE A 154 -2.77 -7.44 -8.25
C ILE A 154 -3.52 -6.64 -9.33
N GLU A 155 -4.68 -6.12 -8.97
CA GLU A 155 -5.52 -5.27 -9.82
C GLU A 155 -5.43 -3.81 -9.38
N TYR A 156 -5.27 -3.56 -8.09
CA TYR A 156 -5.26 -2.23 -7.50
C TYR A 156 -4.07 -2.10 -6.56
N LEU A 157 -3.14 -1.21 -6.90
CA LEU A 157 -2.10 -0.80 -5.97
C LEU A 157 -2.33 0.67 -5.65
N ASP A 158 -3.04 0.90 -4.56
CA ASP A 158 -3.51 2.23 -4.20
C ASP A 158 -2.40 2.99 -3.46
N GLY A 159 -2.04 4.15 -3.99
CA GLY A 159 -1.13 5.11 -3.34
C GLY A 159 -1.87 6.21 -2.60
N TYR A 160 -1.15 7.25 -2.21
CA TYR A 160 -1.71 8.44 -1.58
C TYR A 160 -2.58 9.22 -2.59
N GLN A 161 -3.92 9.17 -2.43
CA GLN A 161 -4.89 9.85 -3.31
C GLN A 161 -4.91 11.38 -3.18
N GLU A 162 -4.25 11.96 -2.18
CA GLU A 162 -4.30 13.41 -1.90
C GLU A 162 -3.13 14.19 -2.53
N VAL A 163 -2.61 13.80 -3.69
CA VAL A 163 -1.77 14.69 -4.51
C VAL A 163 -2.67 15.63 -5.32
N ILE A 164 -3.48 16.43 -4.62
CA ILE A 164 -4.02 17.68 -5.15
C ILE A 164 -3.41 18.77 -4.29
N SER A 165 -2.14 19.12 -4.56
CA SER A 165 -1.58 20.36 -4.06
C SER A 165 -0.76 21.01 -5.15
N TYR A 166 -1.23 22.19 -5.52
CA TYR A 166 -0.68 23.11 -6.47
C TYR A 166 0.83 23.34 -6.24
N ALA A 167 1.59 23.34 -7.34
CA ALA A 167 2.89 24.00 -7.53
C ALA A 167 4.13 23.52 -6.75
N ASP A 168 4.06 22.71 -5.69
CA ASP A 168 5.27 22.20 -5.00
C ASP A 168 5.34 20.67 -5.04
N VAL A 169 6.21 20.16 -5.91
CA VAL A 169 6.38 18.73 -6.22
C VAL A 169 7.26 18.01 -5.18
N HIS A 170 6.87 18.09 -3.91
CA HIS A 170 7.51 17.33 -2.83
C HIS A 170 6.54 16.28 -2.27
N CYS A 171 6.20 15.29 -3.11
CA CYS A 171 5.55 14.08 -2.63
C CYS A 171 6.55 13.31 -1.74
N SER A 172 6.32 13.30 -0.42
CA SER A 172 7.17 12.59 0.53
C SER A 172 7.14 11.07 0.36
N GLU A 173 6.26 10.55 -0.50
CA GLU A 173 6.05 9.14 -0.79
C GLU A 173 6.57 8.72 -2.18
N MET A 174 7.48 9.52 -2.78
CA MET A 174 8.12 9.17 -4.05
C MET A 174 8.80 7.80 -3.98
N TRP A 175 8.60 6.99 -5.01
CA TRP A 175 9.22 5.68 -5.15
C TRP A 175 10.50 5.83 -5.96
N THR A 176 11.63 5.56 -5.33
CA THR A 176 12.90 5.37 -6.03
C THR A 176 13.14 3.88 -6.17
N ILE A 177 12.82 3.32 -7.34
CA ILE A 177 13.03 1.91 -7.70
C ILE A 177 13.96 1.80 -8.90
N SER A 178 14.68 0.70 -9.02
CA SER A 178 15.49 0.44 -10.22
C SER A 178 14.61 0.19 -11.44
N LEU A 179 15.13 0.52 -12.62
CA LEU A 179 14.47 0.22 -13.90
C LEU A 179 14.22 -1.29 -14.07
N GLU A 180 15.14 -2.13 -13.57
CA GLU A 180 14.99 -3.59 -13.60
C GLU A 180 13.80 -4.06 -12.77
N ALA A 181 13.67 -3.58 -11.53
CA ALA A 181 12.56 -3.92 -10.65
C ALA A 181 11.22 -3.45 -11.24
N TRP A 182 11.21 -2.27 -11.86
CA TRP A 182 10.04 -1.75 -12.58
C TRP A 182 9.64 -2.61 -13.79
N ARG A 183 10.60 -3.02 -14.61
CA ARG A 183 10.36 -3.90 -15.76
C ARG A 183 9.83 -5.27 -15.30
N ALA A 184 10.40 -5.84 -14.25
CA ALA A 184 9.95 -7.11 -13.68
C ALA A 184 8.51 -7.03 -13.14
N PHE A 185 8.17 -5.93 -12.45
CA PHE A 185 6.82 -5.67 -11.97
C PHE A 185 5.82 -5.62 -13.13
N ASN A 186 6.08 -4.82 -14.17
CA ASN A 186 5.17 -4.70 -15.32
C ASN A 186 5.00 -6.01 -16.09
N ALA A 187 6.08 -6.80 -16.21
CA ALA A 187 6.03 -8.10 -16.88
C ALA A 187 5.19 -9.12 -16.10
N THR A 188 5.14 -9.02 -14.78
CA THR A 188 4.50 -10.00 -13.90
C THR A 188 3.06 -9.61 -13.52
N CYS A 189 2.84 -8.35 -13.13
CA CYS A 189 1.59 -7.83 -12.60
C CYS A 189 0.68 -7.27 -13.71
N THR A 190 0.26 -8.13 -14.64
CA THR A 190 -0.46 -7.74 -15.86
C THR A 190 -1.95 -7.41 -15.67
N ASN A 191 -2.50 -7.70 -14.49
CA ASN A 191 -3.90 -7.44 -14.16
C ASN A 191 -4.16 -6.02 -13.64
N LEU A 192 -3.13 -5.17 -13.58
CA LEU A 192 -3.19 -3.86 -12.97
C LEU A 192 -4.22 -2.95 -13.67
N ARG A 193 -5.22 -2.51 -12.91
CA ARG A 193 -6.32 -1.62 -13.32
C ARG A 193 -6.19 -0.21 -12.73
N SER A 194 -5.42 -0.06 -11.66
CA SER A 194 -5.15 1.26 -11.09
C SER A 194 -3.80 1.24 -10.39
N PHE A 195 -2.99 2.24 -10.71
CA PHE A 195 -1.67 2.47 -10.16
C PHE A 195 -1.44 3.97 -10.12
N HIS A 196 -1.50 4.57 -8.94
CA HIS A 196 -1.37 6.02 -8.76
C HIS A 196 0.11 6.38 -8.55
N TRP A 197 0.76 6.95 -9.57
CA TRP A 197 2.16 7.38 -9.49
C TRP A 197 2.45 8.59 -10.39
N TYR A 198 3.51 9.32 -10.06
CA TYR A 198 4.03 10.44 -10.84
C TYR A 198 5.53 10.23 -11.02
N GLU A 199 6.01 10.30 -12.26
CA GLU A 199 7.45 10.29 -12.54
C GLU A 199 8.00 11.72 -12.45
N ILE A 200 9.14 11.87 -11.77
CA ILE A 200 9.95 13.08 -11.86
C ILE A 200 11.28 12.66 -12.46
N VAL A 201 11.56 13.13 -13.66
CA VAL A 201 12.90 13.07 -14.24
C VAL A 201 13.76 14.06 -13.46
N SER A 202 14.80 13.59 -12.78
CA SER A 202 15.82 14.48 -12.25
C SER A 202 16.62 15.00 -13.44
N GLU A 203 16.36 16.24 -13.86
CA GLU A 203 17.31 16.97 -14.69
C GLU A 203 18.59 17.09 -13.87
N ASN A 204 19.69 16.49 -14.35
CA ASN A 204 21.01 16.77 -13.84
C ASN A 204 21.28 18.26 -14.09
N GLU A 205 21.14 19.09 -13.05
CA GLU A 205 21.90 20.34 -12.98
C GLU A 205 23.36 19.96 -12.70
N GLY A 206 24.03 19.48 -13.74
CA GLY A 206 25.47 19.30 -13.81
C GLY A 206 25.98 20.22 -14.90
N ASP A 207 26.77 21.20 -14.49
CA ASP A 207 27.51 22.11 -15.36
C ASP A 207 28.19 21.38 -16.54
N ALA A 208 28.30 22.12 -17.63
CA ALA A 208 28.83 21.72 -18.93
C ALA A 208 30.11 20.85 -18.90
N ASP A 209 30.24 20.09 -20.00
CA ASP A 209 31.43 19.42 -20.51
C ASP A 209 31.57 17.92 -20.16
N GLU A 210 30.79 17.08 -20.82
CA GLU A 210 31.25 16.00 -21.73
C GLU A 210 30.04 15.15 -22.17
N GLU A 211 29.77 15.12 -23.49
CA GLU A 211 28.73 14.30 -24.10
C GLU A 211 29.07 12.80 -23.96
N GLU A 212 28.39 12.09 -23.06
CA GLU A 212 28.08 10.67 -23.25
C GLU A 212 26.59 10.56 -23.57
N GLU A 213 26.31 10.52 -24.87
CA GLU A 213 25.00 10.26 -25.46
C GLU A 213 24.59 8.81 -25.12
N VAL A 214 23.88 8.64 -24.00
CA VAL A 214 23.17 7.39 -23.73
C VAL A 214 21.91 7.42 -24.57
N ASP A 215 21.98 6.81 -25.76
CA ASP A 215 20.85 6.55 -26.64
C ASP A 215 19.80 5.70 -25.89
N ILE A 216 18.85 6.37 -25.25
CA ILE A 216 17.57 5.76 -24.90
C ILE A 216 16.71 5.90 -26.15
N GLU A 217 16.49 4.79 -26.86
CA GLU A 217 15.70 4.76 -28.08
C GLU A 217 14.36 5.49 -27.88
N MET A 218 14.04 6.41 -28.78
CA MET A 218 12.87 7.28 -28.73
C MET A 218 11.53 6.49 -28.70
N GLU A 219 11.54 5.21 -29.05
CA GLU A 219 10.41 4.28 -28.90
C GLU A 219 10.12 3.92 -27.43
N ASP A 220 11.15 3.82 -26.57
CA ASP A 220 10.98 3.56 -25.13
C ASP A 220 10.35 4.76 -24.42
N LEU A 221 10.72 5.99 -24.79
CA LEU A 221 10.13 7.24 -24.27
C LEU A 221 8.66 7.44 -24.70
N LEU A 222 8.31 7.01 -25.91
CA LEU A 222 6.92 7.05 -26.40
C LEU A 222 6.05 5.97 -25.75
N LEU A 223 6.60 4.78 -25.48
CA LEU A 223 5.93 3.73 -24.70
C LEU A 223 5.70 4.19 -23.24
N TYR A 224 6.67 4.92 -22.68
CA TYR A 224 6.62 5.48 -21.33
C TYR A 224 5.55 6.59 -21.19
N ARG A 225 5.47 7.49 -22.17
CA ARG A 225 4.41 8.52 -22.25
C ARG A 225 3.03 7.94 -22.54
N ALA A 226 2.94 6.85 -23.32
CA ALA A 226 1.67 6.18 -23.60
C ALA A 226 1.08 5.47 -22.37
N MET A 227 1.93 5.00 -21.43
CA MET A 227 1.47 4.42 -20.16
C MET A 227 0.86 5.46 -19.21
N MET A 228 1.34 6.71 -19.25
CA MET A 228 0.79 7.83 -18.47
C MET A 228 -0.56 8.33 -19.02
N ALA A 229 -0.79 8.24 -20.34
CA ALA A 229 -2.01 8.77 -20.96
C ALA A 229 -3.26 7.89 -20.77
N ARG A 230 -3.11 6.59 -20.51
CA ARG A 230 -4.26 5.67 -20.42
C ARG A 230 -4.94 5.60 -19.06
N PHE A 231 -4.37 6.24 -18.03
CA PHE A 231 -4.84 6.10 -16.64
C PHE A 231 -5.29 7.39 -15.96
N ILE A 232 -5.18 8.54 -16.62
CA ILE A 232 -5.66 9.82 -16.05
C ILE A 232 -7.05 10.22 -16.58
N PHE A 233 -7.56 9.62 -17.66
CA PHE A 233 -8.92 9.85 -18.14
C PHE A 233 -9.61 8.55 -18.52
N GLY A 234 -10.41 8.01 -17.60
CA GLY A 234 -11.37 6.95 -17.87
C GLY A 234 -12.79 7.49 -17.77
N HIS A 235 -13.48 7.53 -18.92
CA HIS A 235 -14.88 7.86 -19.17
C HIS A 235 -15.32 9.33 -19.02
N ASP A 236 -15.36 10.02 -20.15
CA ASP A 236 -16.64 10.24 -20.85
C ASP A 236 -16.35 10.42 -22.35
N GLU A 237 -16.86 9.50 -23.16
CA GLU A 237 -17.26 9.70 -24.56
C GLU A 237 -17.94 8.40 -25.02
N ASP A 238 -19.19 8.23 -24.57
CA ASP A 238 -20.22 7.55 -25.34
C ASP A 238 -21.06 8.67 -26.02
N ASP A 239 -21.29 8.49 -27.32
CA ASP A 239 -22.10 9.26 -28.30
C ASP A 239 -21.50 10.55 -28.94
#